data_AF-X1GPK4-F1
#
_entry.id   AF-X1GPK4-F1
#
_cell.length_a   1.000
_cell.length_b   1.000
_cell.length_c   1.000
_cell.angle_alpha   90.00
_cell.angle_beta   90.00
_cell.angle_gamma   90.00
#
_symmetry.space_group_name_H-M   'P 1'
#
loop_
_entity.id
_entity.type
_entity.pdbx_description
1 polymer ?
#
loop_
_entity_poly.entity_id
_entity_poly.type
_entity_poly.pdbx_seq_one_letter_code
_entity_poly.pdbx_strand_id
1 'polypeptide(L)'
;FKTATTLDPVIFDPNLLRRFGYPQEYVDEMKASIDSGMGIYKKLGVTPAYTCCPFYLLPAHYGEHIATAETTVQLFSNSILGARTNKESGPTALASAITGRTPFYGMHLSENRRGQVLVKLKEDIDLSLFTYADYSALGYYVASQAVDKIPVYTGFPVSISRTELLYFSSSHSTASSLSMFHIVGITPEAPTVEAAFGNGKPLDTIVVGKKEIRDTYEIVTSATDESIDWVLFGCPHVTLQHIKDVALLLDGKKIHENVKLIVATSDPIRVLAQRMGRR
;
A
#
# COMPACT_ATOMS: atom_id res chain seq x y z
N PHE A 1 12.16 -21.31 7.82
CA PHE A 1 10.79 -21.37 7.27
C PHE A 1 10.72 -22.36 6.10
N LYS A 2 9.53 -22.85 5.74
CA LYS A 2 9.34 -23.73 4.56
C LYS A 2 9.09 -22.95 3.26
N THR A 3 8.77 -21.67 3.35
CA THR A 3 8.62 -20.75 2.21
C THR A 3 9.52 -19.54 2.40
N ALA A 4 9.80 -18.82 1.31
CA ALA A 4 10.44 -17.51 1.39
C ALA A 4 9.59 -16.59 2.27
N THR A 5 10.18 -16.00 3.30
CA THR A 5 9.47 -15.25 4.34
C THR A 5 10.18 -13.94 4.61
N THR A 6 9.43 -12.85 4.59
CA THR A 6 9.82 -11.52 5.05
C THR A 6 9.00 -11.15 6.29
N LEU A 7 9.47 -10.22 7.11
CA LEU A 7 8.66 -9.60 8.15
C LEU A 7 9.04 -8.14 8.33
N ASP A 8 8.19 -7.42 9.03
CA ASP A 8 8.43 -6.04 9.46
C ASP A 8 8.36 -5.93 11.00
N PRO A 9 9.47 -6.16 11.71
CA PRO A 9 9.52 -6.02 13.16
C PRO A 9 9.85 -4.58 13.56
N VAL A 10 10.16 -3.71 12.59
CA VAL A 10 10.73 -2.40 12.82
C VAL A 10 9.67 -1.35 12.55
N ILE A 11 8.97 -0.96 13.61
CA ILE A 11 7.96 0.10 13.53
C ILE A 11 8.63 1.45 13.23
N PHE A 12 9.84 1.66 13.76
CA PHE A 12 10.54 2.93 13.65
C PHE A 12 12.06 2.77 13.87
N ASP A 13 12.89 3.57 13.20
CA ASP A 13 14.34 3.60 13.47
C ASP A 13 14.59 4.25 14.85
N PRO A 14 15.12 3.52 15.84
CA PRO A 14 15.37 4.08 17.17
C PRO A 14 16.29 5.30 17.16
N ASN A 15 17.17 5.44 16.16
CA ASN A 15 18.05 6.60 16.04
C ASN A 15 17.28 7.90 15.74
N LEU A 16 16.09 7.80 15.14
CA LEU A 16 15.21 8.94 14.89
C LEU A 16 14.44 9.35 16.15
N LEU A 17 14.11 8.41 17.05
CA LEU A 17 13.41 8.72 18.31
C LEU A 17 14.19 9.71 19.18
N ARG A 18 15.51 9.54 19.24
CA ARG A 18 16.39 10.49 19.93
C ARG A 18 16.25 11.91 19.34
N ARG A 19 16.14 12.03 18.01
CA ARG A 19 15.96 13.33 17.33
C ARG A 19 14.59 13.95 17.61
N PHE A 20 13.61 13.16 18.01
CA PHE A 20 12.29 13.63 18.40
C PHE A 20 12.17 13.95 19.89
N GLY A 21 13.25 13.80 20.66
CA GLY A 21 13.28 14.14 22.08
C GLY A 21 12.77 13.03 23.00
N TYR A 22 12.69 11.78 22.52
CA TYR A 22 12.34 10.66 23.39
C TYR A 22 13.47 10.40 24.42
N PRO A 23 13.12 10.02 25.67
CA PRO A 23 14.09 9.68 26.70
C PRO A 23 15.04 8.57 26.26
N GLN A 24 16.32 8.65 26.65
CA GLN A 24 17.34 7.69 26.22
C GLN A 24 17.01 6.26 26.63
N GLU A 25 16.46 6.06 27.83
CA GLU A 25 16.03 4.74 28.33
C GLU A 25 15.00 4.09 27.40
N TYR A 26 14.03 4.86 26.90
CA TYR A 26 13.02 4.37 25.95
C TYR A 26 13.64 3.97 24.61
N VAL A 27 14.60 4.76 24.11
CA VAL A 27 15.33 4.46 22.86
C VAL A 27 16.13 3.16 23.01
N ASP A 28 16.79 2.97 24.15
CA ASP A 28 17.60 1.78 24.42
C ASP A 28 16.75 0.52 24.58
N GLU A 29 15.62 0.61 25.29
CA GLU A 29 14.65 -0.48 25.41
C GLU A 29 14.10 -0.91 24.04
N MET A 30 13.65 0.05 23.23
CA MET A 30 13.12 -0.24 21.90
C MET A 30 14.18 -0.87 21.00
N LYS A 31 15.41 -0.36 21.04
CA LYS A 31 16.53 -0.92 20.28
C LYS A 31 16.84 -2.36 20.71
N ALA A 32 16.91 -2.63 22.01
CA ALA A 32 17.16 -3.98 22.52
C ALA A 32 16.07 -4.98 22.09
N SER A 33 14.80 -4.55 22.13
CA SER A 33 13.66 -5.37 21.68
C SER A 33 13.75 -5.69 20.19
N ILE A 34 13.99 -4.68 19.35
CA ILE A 34 14.13 -4.83 17.90
C ILE A 34 15.33 -5.72 17.55
N ASP A 35 16.50 -5.46 18.14
CA ASP A 35 17.72 -6.23 17.90
C ASP A 35 17.55 -7.71 18.27
N SER A 36 16.89 -7.96 19.41
CA SER A 36 16.56 -9.33 19.86
C SER A 36 15.62 -10.03 18.88
N GLY A 37 14.52 -9.39 18.50
CA GLY A 37 13.55 -9.94 17.54
C GLY A 37 14.20 -10.22 16.18
N MET A 38 14.92 -9.25 15.62
CA MET A 38 15.66 -9.39 14.37
C MET A 38 16.67 -10.53 14.43
N GLY A 39 17.40 -10.68 15.54
CA GLY A 39 18.34 -11.77 15.76
C GLY A 39 17.69 -13.15 15.74
N ILE A 40 16.52 -13.29 16.37
CA ILE A 40 15.73 -14.53 16.36
C ILE A 40 15.26 -14.84 14.93
N TYR A 41 14.64 -13.88 14.26
CA TYR A 41 14.11 -14.09 12.92
C TYR A 41 15.20 -14.40 11.87
N LYS A 42 16.37 -13.77 12.00
CA LYS A 42 17.53 -14.09 11.16
C LYS A 42 17.97 -15.54 11.33
N LYS A 43 18.00 -16.07 12.56
CA LYS A 43 18.29 -17.49 12.83
C LYS A 43 17.22 -18.43 12.26
N LEU A 44 15.97 -17.99 12.18
CA LEU A 44 14.87 -18.75 11.57
C LEU A 44 14.87 -18.72 10.02
N GLY A 45 15.78 -17.96 9.42
CA GLY A 45 15.96 -17.87 7.96
C GLY A 45 15.02 -16.88 7.28
N VAL A 46 14.57 -15.84 7.97
CA VAL A 46 13.80 -14.75 7.34
C VAL A 46 14.72 -13.91 6.47
N THR A 47 14.25 -13.53 5.28
CA THR A 47 14.80 -12.42 4.52
C THR A 47 14.54 -11.09 5.25
N PRO A 48 15.57 -10.39 5.74
CA PRO A 48 15.44 -9.20 6.58
C PRO A 48 15.04 -7.95 5.77
N ALA A 49 13.85 -8.00 5.18
CA ALA A 49 13.27 -6.92 4.39
C ALA A 49 12.83 -5.72 5.26
N TYR A 50 12.31 -6.02 6.46
CA TYR A 50 11.90 -5.04 7.48
C TYR A 50 11.10 -3.88 6.90
N THR A 51 10.04 -4.24 6.18
CA THR A 51 9.13 -3.29 5.57
C THR A 51 7.75 -3.91 5.37
N CYS A 52 6.72 -3.11 5.64
CA CYS A 52 5.33 -3.36 5.30
C CYS A 52 5.03 -3.34 3.78
N CYS A 53 6.04 -3.06 2.93
CA CYS A 53 5.95 -3.08 1.46
C CYS A 53 6.93 -4.12 0.85
N PRO A 54 6.84 -5.41 1.22
CA PRO A 54 7.80 -6.44 0.80
C PRO A 54 7.81 -6.70 -0.71
N PHE A 55 6.76 -6.33 -1.44
CA PHE A 55 6.67 -6.49 -2.90
C PHE A 55 7.71 -5.67 -3.69
N TYR A 56 8.45 -4.76 -3.06
CA TYR A 56 9.63 -4.12 -3.66
C TYR A 56 10.86 -5.02 -3.71
N LEU A 57 10.92 -6.02 -2.82
CA LEU A 57 12.07 -6.89 -2.62
C LEU A 57 11.78 -8.32 -3.05
N LEU A 58 10.55 -8.77 -2.76
CA LEU A 58 10.06 -10.11 -3.04
C LEU A 58 8.64 -10.00 -3.62
N PRO A 59 8.49 -9.57 -4.88
CA PRO A 59 7.19 -9.52 -5.54
C PRO A 59 6.66 -10.95 -5.73
N ALA A 60 5.39 -11.16 -5.39
CA ALA A 60 4.67 -12.38 -5.75
C ALA A 60 4.35 -12.39 -7.25
N HIS A 61 4.22 -13.58 -7.82
CA HIS A 61 3.86 -13.77 -9.21
C HIS A 61 2.36 -13.99 -9.41
N TYR A 62 1.90 -13.81 -10.64
CA TYR A 62 0.54 -14.14 -11.04
C TYR A 62 0.18 -15.59 -10.69
N GLY A 63 -0.94 -15.79 -10.01
CA GLY A 63 -1.42 -17.09 -9.55
C GLY A 63 -0.71 -17.67 -8.33
N GLU A 64 0.34 -17.03 -7.81
CA GLU A 64 1.07 -17.50 -6.63
C GLU A 64 0.22 -17.38 -5.37
N HIS A 65 0.20 -18.42 -4.54
CA HIS A 65 -0.49 -18.41 -3.25
C HIS A 65 0.43 -17.89 -2.16
N ILE A 66 0.09 -16.76 -1.56
CA ILE A 66 0.86 -16.13 -0.48
C ILE A 66 0.00 -15.93 0.77
N ALA A 67 0.65 -15.70 1.91
CA ALA A 67 0.00 -15.34 3.17
C ALA A 67 0.67 -14.08 3.73
N THR A 68 -0.10 -13.01 3.97
CA THR A 68 0.42 -11.72 4.43
C THR A 68 -0.50 -11.09 5.47
N ALA A 69 0.10 -10.59 6.55
CA ALA A 69 -0.61 -9.86 7.59
C ALA A 69 -0.77 -8.36 7.28
N GLU A 70 -0.24 -7.90 6.15
CA GLU A 70 -0.25 -6.50 5.74
C GLU A 70 -1.40 -6.21 4.76
N THR A 71 -2.31 -5.31 5.12
CA THR A 71 -3.56 -5.09 4.36
C THR A 71 -3.30 -4.48 2.98
N THR A 72 -2.42 -3.48 2.88
CA THR A 72 -2.05 -2.90 1.56
C THR A 72 -1.35 -3.95 0.68
N VAL A 73 -0.47 -4.77 1.25
CA VAL A 73 0.22 -5.84 0.51
C VAL A 73 -0.79 -6.86 0.01
N GLN A 74 -1.76 -7.22 0.84
CA GLN A 74 -2.84 -8.14 0.51
C GLN A 74 -3.62 -7.63 -0.71
N LEU A 75 -4.11 -6.38 -0.66
CA LEU A 75 -4.87 -5.78 -1.76
C LEU A 75 -4.03 -5.62 -3.04
N PHE A 76 -2.80 -5.14 -2.92
CA PHE A 76 -1.89 -4.96 -4.05
C PHE A 76 -1.50 -6.29 -4.68
N SER A 77 -1.26 -7.33 -3.87
CA SER A 77 -0.91 -8.67 -4.35
C SER A 77 -2.06 -9.29 -5.13
N ASN A 78 -3.30 -9.19 -4.62
CA ASN A 78 -4.47 -9.68 -5.34
C ASN A 78 -4.73 -8.88 -6.63
N SER A 79 -4.77 -7.55 -6.54
CA SER A 79 -5.32 -6.70 -7.61
C SER A 79 -4.28 -6.31 -8.66
N ILE A 80 -3.01 -6.14 -8.28
CA ILE A 80 -1.95 -5.65 -9.19
C ILE A 80 -1.03 -6.78 -9.64
N LEU A 81 -0.62 -7.65 -8.71
CA LEU A 81 0.27 -8.78 -9.04
C LEU A 81 -0.50 -10.02 -9.51
N GLY A 82 -1.80 -10.12 -9.18
CA GLY A 82 -2.62 -11.30 -9.44
C GLY A 82 -2.20 -12.53 -8.64
N ALA A 83 -1.44 -12.32 -7.56
CA ALA A 83 -1.23 -13.34 -6.54
C ALA A 83 -2.53 -13.58 -5.76
N ARG A 84 -2.53 -14.60 -4.91
CA ARG A 84 -3.72 -15.11 -4.23
C ARG A 84 -3.47 -15.13 -2.74
N THR A 85 -4.20 -14.30 -2.01
CA THR A 85 -4.05 -14.22 -0.54
C THR A 85 -5.31 -13.68 0.12
N ASN A 86 -5.63 -14.23 1.29
CA ASN A 86 -6.67 -13.70 2.17
C ASN A 86 -6.10 -12.58 3.06
N LYS A 87 -6.99 -11.93 3.81
CA LYS A 87 -6.61 -11.02 4.89
C LYS A 87 -6.14 -11.83 6.10
N GLU A 88 -4.88 -12.23 6.07
CA GLU A 88 -4.26 -13.03 7.13
C GLU A 88 -3.92 -12.17 8.35
N SER A 89 -3.79 -12.83 9.50
CA SER A 89 -3.23 -12.25 10.71
C SER A 89 -1.75 -12.62 10.83
N GLY A 90 -1.01 -11.94 11.73
CA GLY A 90 0.37 -12.33 12.04
C GLY A 90 0.53 -13.83 12.35
N PRO A 91 -0.30 -14.42 13.24
CA PRO A 91 -0.26 -15.85 13.52
C PRO A 91 -0.54 -16.76 12.32
N THR A 92 -1.54 -16.45 11.48
CA THR A 92 -1.90 -17.31 10.34
C THR A 92 -0.90 -17.19 9.18
N ALA A 93 -0.35 -16.00 8.93
CA ALA A 93 0.77 -15.81 8.01
C ALA A 93 2.04 -16.54 8.49
N LEU A 94 2.35 -16.48 9.80
CA LEU A 94 3.46 -17.21 10.39
C LEU A 94 3.27 -18.73 10.30
N ALA A 95 2.07 -19.23 10.60
CA ALA A 95 1.74 -20.64 10.44
C ALA A 95 1.94 -21.11 8.99
N SER A 96 1.54 -20.28 8.02
CA SER A 96 1.77 -20.55 6.59
C SER A 96 3.25 -20.61 6.25
N ALA A 97 4.05 -19.69 6.78
CA ALA A 97 5.50 -19.69 6.59
C ALA A 97 6.20 -20.93 7.18
N ILE A 98 5.75 -21.41 8.34
CA ILE A 98 6.30 -22.59 9.03
C ILE A 98 5.91 -23.87 8.30
N THR A 99 4.63 -24.00 7.94
CA THR A 99 4.07 -25.24 7.38
C THR A 99 4.26 -25.35 5.86
N GLY A 100 4.47 -24.23 5.18
CA GLY A 100 4.44 -24.12 3.72
C GLY A 100 3.03 -24.34 3.15
N ARG A 101 1.99 -24.12 3.94
CA ARG A 101 0.59 -24.36 3.59
C ARG A 101 -0.27 -23.23 4.13
N THR A 102 -1.18 -22.73 3.30
CA THR A 102 -2.24 -21.80 3.73
C THR A 102 -3.61 -22.44 3.48
N PRO A 103 -4.65 -22.19 4.29
CA PRO A 103 -5.98 -22.71 4.02
C PRO A 103 -6.50 -22.23 2.64
N PHE A 104 -7.03 -23.16 1.85
CA PHE A 104 -7.49 -22.89 0.49
C PHE A 104 -8.96 -22.45 0.47
N TYR A 105 -9.19 -21.16 0.72
CA TYR A 105 -10.53 -20.55 0.71
C TYR A 105 -10.43 -19.06 0.33
N GLY A 106 -11.59 -18.39 0.22
CA GLY A 106 -11.64 -16.94 -0.01
C GLY A 106 -10.97 -16.55 -1.32
N MET A 107 -10.03 -15.61 -1.27
CA MET A 107 -9.31 -15.08 -2.44
C MET A 107 -8.31 -16.05 -3.07
N HIS A 108 -8.13 -17.23 -2.48
CA HIS A 108 -7.43 -18.33 -3.15
C HIS A 108 -8.28 -18.98 -4.25
N LEU A 109 -9.61 -18.90 -4.14
CA LEU A 109 -10.58 -19.46 -5.09
C LEU A 109 -10.90 -18.45 -6.20
N SER A 110 -10.89 -18.88 -7.46
CA SER A 110 -11.08 -17.99 -8.62
C SER A 110 -12.51 -17.44 -8.72
N GLU A 111 -13.50 -18.22 -8.32
CA GLU A 111 -14.90 -17.85 -8.28
C GLU A 111 -15.20 -16.67 -7.34
N ASN A 112 -14.42 -16.53 -6.26
CA ASN A 112 -14.60 -15.47 -5.26
C ASN A 112 -13.95 -14.14 -5.66
N ARG A 113 -13.23 -14.09 -6.79
CA ARG A 113 -12.44 -12.94 -7.21
C ARG A 113 -13.15 -12.10 -8.28
N ARG A 114 -14.36 -12.47 -8.68
CA ARG A 114 -15.10 -11.75 -9.73
C ARG A 114 -15.54 -10.38 -9.22
N GLY A 115 -15.43 -9.38 -10.09
CA GLY A 115 -15.98 -8.06 -9.87
C GLY A 115 -17.48 -8.11 -9.60
N GLN A 116 -17.96 -7.20 -8.75
CA GLN A 116 -19.35 -7.11 -8.33
C GLN A 116 -19.94 -5.72 -8.58
N VAL A 117 -19.12 -4.67 -8.56
CA VAL A 117 -19.57 -3.29 -8.76
C VAL A 117 -18.79 -2.64 -9.88
N LEU A 118 -19.49 -2.01 -10.82
CA LEU A 118 -18.83 -1.21 -11.85
C LEU A 118 -18.58 0.20 -11.31
N VAL A 119 -17.37 0.70 -11.47
CA VAL A 119 -17.03 2.10 -11.18
C VAL A 119 -17.16 2.90 -12.47
N LYS A 120 -18.13 3.81 -12.50
CA LYS A 120 -18.40 4.68 -13.64
C LYS A 120 -17.88 6.09 -13.35
N LEU A 121 -16.86 6.51 -14.08
CA LEU A 121 -16.35 7.87 -14.02
C LEU A 121 -17.28 8.81 -14.79
N LYS A 122 -17.59 9.97 -14.22
CA LYS A 122 -18.28 11.06 -14.91
C LYS A 122 -17.31 11.72 -15.91
N GLU A 123 -17.87 12.41 -16.91
CA GLU A 123 -17.10 13.07 -17.98
C GLU A 123 -16.14 14.17 -17.48
N ASP A 124 -16.35 14.66 -16.25
CA ASP A 124 -15.50 15.66 -15.63
C ASP A 124 -14.21 15.08 -15.00
N ILE A 125 -14.04 13.75 -15.02
CA ILE A 125 -12.86 13.04 -14.53
C ILE A 125 -11.94 12.66 -15.69
N ASP A 126 -10.69 13.08 -15.58
CA ASP A 126 -9.58 12.59 -16.40
C ASP A 126 -8.50 12.03 -15.48
N LEU A 127 -8.37 10.70 -15.44
CA LEU A 127 -7.40 10.01 -14.59
C LEU A 127 -5.96 10.30 -15.00
N SER A 128 -5.68 10.73 -16.23
CA SER A 128 -4.32 11.06 -16.67
C SER A 128 -3.77 12.32 -16.00
N LEU A 129 -4.65 13.15 -15.43
CA LEU A 129 -4.31 14.38 -14.72
C LEU A 129 -4.28 14.21 -13.19
N PHE A 130 -4.53 13.00 -12.68
CA PHE A 130 -4.60 12.75 -11.25
C PHE A 130 -3.21 12.79 -10.59
N THR A 131 -3.16 13.43 -9.43
CA THR A 131 -2.03 13.32 -8.50
C THR A 131 -2.11 12.04 -7.66
N TYR A 132 -1.06 11.73 -6.89
CA TYR A 132 -1.12 10.63 -5.91
C TYR A 132 -2.27 10.79 -4.91
N ALA A 133 -2.59 12.03 -4.52
CA ALA A 133 -3.68 12.34 -3.61
C ALA A 133 -5.05 12.13 -4.28
N ASP A 134 -5.21 12.45 -5.56
CA ASP A 134 -6.47 12.22 -6.29
C ASP A 134 -6.76 10.73 -6.47
N TYR A 135 -5.74 9.93 -6.78
CA TYR A 135 -5.86 8.47 -6.79
C TYR A 135 -6.22 7.93 -5.40
N SER A 136 -5.64 8.49 -4.34
CA SER A 136 -5.96 8.10 -2.97
C SER A 136 -7.42 8.43 -2.63
N ALA A 137 -7.89 9.63 -2.97
CA ALA A 137 -9.28 10.06 -2.77
C ALA A 137 -10.27 9.20 -3.56
N LEU A 138 -9.98 8.90 -4.82
CA LEU A 138 -10.79 7.98 -5.64
C LEU A 138 -10.91 6.62 -4.98
N GLY A 139 -9.79 6.05 -4.56
CA GLY A 139 -9.77 4.73 -3.93
C GLY A 139 -10.51 4.71 -2.60
N TYR A 140 -10.35 5.74 -1.77
CA TYR A 140 -11.06 5.88 -0.50
C TYR A 140 -12.57 5.98 -0.72
N TYR A 141 -13.01 6.87 -1.62
CA TYR A 141 -14.42 7.07 -1.93
C TYR A 141 -15.07 5.76 -2.36
N VAL A 142 -14.54 5.11 -3.40
CA VAL A 142 -15.17 3.91 -3.96
C VAL A 142 -15.13 2.76 -2.96
N ALA A 143 -14.03 2.57 -2.23
CA ALA A 143 -13.94 1.54 -1.20
C ALA A 143 -14.99 1.74 -0.08
N SER A 144 -15.22 2.99 0.34
CA SER A 144 -16.26 3.31 1.34
C SER A 144 -17.67 2.96 0.86
N GLN A 145 -17.95 3.12 -0.44
CA GLN A 145 -19.26 2.82 -1.03
C GLN A 145 -19.44 1.33 -1.36
N ALA A 146 -18.35 0.67 -1.77
CA ALA A 146 -18.36 -0.73 -2.17
C ALA A 146 -18.48 -1.68 -0.96
N VAL A 147 -18.03 -1.25 0.23
CA VAL A 147 -18.05 -2.00 1.49
C VAL A 147 -17.29 -3.31 1.38
N ASP A 148 -17.95 -4.40 0.98
CA ASP A 148 -17.42 -5.74 0.82
C ASP A 148 -17.47 -6.26 -0.64
N LYS A 149 -18.05 -5.49 -1.56
CA LYS A 149 -18.18 -5.87 -2.98
C LYS A 149 -16.93 -5.48 -3.77
N ILE A 150 -16.42 -6.38 -4.61
CA ILE A 150 -15.21 -6.13 -5.42
C ILE A 150 -15.48 -5.08 -6.53
N PRO A 151 -14.89 -3.87 -6.48
CA PRO A 151 -15.08 -2.85 -7.50
C PRO A 151 -14.24 -3.13 -8.76
N VAL A 152 -14.80 -2.78 -9.92
CA VAL A 152 -14.15 -2.86 -11.24
C VAL A 152 -14.02 -1.45 -11.80
N TYR A 153 -12.77 -1.01 -11.94
CA TYR A 153 -12.39 0.28 -12.48
C TYR A 153 -12.09 0.19 -13.98
N THR A 154 -12.48 1.23 -14.70
CA THR A 154 -12.16 1.42 -16.12
C THR A 154 -11.54 2.80 -16.35
N GLY A 155 -10.88 3.01 -17.49
CA GLY A 155 -10.35 4.32 -17.88
C GLY A 155 -8.99 4.71 -17.27
N PHE A 156 -8.36 3.82 -16.50
CA PHE A 156 -7.01 4.07 -15.98
C PHE A 156 -5.99 4.14 -17.13
N PRO A 157 -5.02 5.08 -17.08
CA PRO A 157 -4.02 5.20 -18.12
C PRO A 157 -3.05 4.02 -18.08
N VAL A 158 -2.66 3.51 -19.24
CA VAL A 158 -1.64 2.44 -19.37
C VAL A 158 -0.29 2.86 -18.77
N SER A 159 -0.02 4.17 -18.73
CA SER A 159 1.19 4.75 -18.16
C SER A 159 1.18 4.85 -16.63
N ILE A 160 0.11 4.44 -15.94
CA ILE A 160 0.05 4.53 -14.49
C ILE A 160 1.22 3.80 -13.84
N SER A 161 1.91 4.49 -12.94
CA SER A 161 3.07 3.99 -12.24
C SER A 161 2.69 3.05 -11.11
N ARG A 162 3.63 2.19 -10.73
CA ARG A 162 3.49 1.36 -9.51
C ARG A 162 3.32 2.18 -8.24
N THR A 163 3.82 3.43 -8.22
CA THR A 163 3.66 4.34 -7.07
C THR A 163 2.21 4.81 -6.99
N GLU A 164 1.60 5.26 -8.09
CA GLU A 164 0.18 5.66 -8.13
C GLU A 164 -0.73 4.49 -7.74
N LEU A 165 -0.48 3.30 -8.30
CA LEU A 165 -1.22 2.08 -7.94
C LEU A 165 -1.07 1.72 -6.46
N LEU A 166 0.08 1.99 -5.85
CA LEU A 166 0.28 1.78 -4.43
C LEU A 166 -0.57 2.76 -3.60
N TYR A 167 -0.51 4.07 -3.88
CA TYR A 167 -1.32 5.08 -3.19
C TYR A 167 -2.82 4.79 -3.31
N PHE A 168 -3.25 4.43 -4.53
CA PHE A 168 -4.61 3.98 -4.80
C PHE A 168 -5.01 2.73 -3.98
N SER A 169 -4.12 1.74 -3.87
CA SER A 169 -4.37 0.49 -3.12
C SER A 169 -4.38 0.70 -1.61
N SER A 170 -3.53 1.60 -1.11
CA SER A 170 -3.45 1.94 0.31
C SER A 170 -4.72 2.61 0.80
N SER A 171 -5.29 3.56 0.04
CA SER A 171 -6.52 4.23 0.45
C SER A 171 -7.73 3.29 0.52
N HIS A 172 -7.80 2.29 -0.38
CA HIS A 172 -8.81 1.21 -0.30
C HIS A 172 -8.74 0.44 1.02
N SER A 173 -7.51 0.11 1.42
CA SER A 173 -7.23 -0.64 2.65
C SER A 173 -7.68 0.10 3.90
N THR A 174 -7.65 1.44 3.87
CA THR A 174 -8.06 2.31 4.97
C THR A 174 -9.58 2.47 5.05
N ALA A 175 -10.24 2.58 3.90
CA ALA A 175 -11.67 2.85 3.84
C ALA A 175 -12.56 1.61 4.02
N SER A 176 -12.03 0.39 3.79
CA SER A 176 -12.85 -0.82 3.72
C SER A 176 -12.08 -2.10 4.07
N SER A 177 -12.82 -3.20 4.23
CA SER A 177 -12.27 -4.56 4.37
C SER A 177 -12.10 -5.29 3.04
N LEU A 178 -12.17 -4.57 1.90
CA LEU A 178 -12.02 -5.18 0.58
C LEU A 178 -10.73 -5.98 0.47
N SER A 179 -10.84 -7.18 -0.10
CA SER A 179 -9.69 -8.04 -0.35
C SER A 179 -9.16 -7.92 -1.78
N MET A 180 -9.90 -7.27 -2.67
CA MET A 180 -9.51 -7.12 -4.07
C MET A 180 -10.28 -5.98 -4.74
N PHE A 181 -9.69 -5.44 -5.79
CA PHE A 181 -10.38 -4.67 -6.84
C PHE A 181 -9.83 -5.11 -8.21
N HIS A 182 -10.53 -4.76 -9.28
CA HIS A 182 -10.03 -4.91 -10.65
C HIS A 182 -9.81 -3.55 -11.29
N ILE A 183 -8.67 -3.34 -11.93
CA ILE A 183 -8.49 -2.26 -12.89
C ILE A 183 -8.36 -2.89 -14.27
N VAL A 184 -9.33 -2.62 -15.14
CA VAL A 184 -9.36 -3.22 -16.49
C VAL A 184 -8.11 -2.81 -17.27
N GLY A 185 -7.40 -3.81 -17.80
CA GLY A 185 -6.14 -3.64 -18.54
C GLY A 185 -4.88 -3.61 -17.68
N ILE A 186 -5.00 -3.56 -16.35
CA ILE A 186 -3.87 -3.54 -15.41
C ILE A 186 -3.88 -4.78 -14.53
N THR A 187 -5.03 -5.11 -13.93
CA THR A 187 -5.18 -6.33 -13.14
C THR A 187 -5.04 -7.55 -14.06
N PRO A 188 -4.14 -8.50 -13.78
CA PRO A 188 -3.91 -9.65 -14.67
C PRO A 188 -5.17 -10.48 -14.99
N GLU A 189 -6.12 -10.55 -14.04
CA GLU A 189 -7.38 -11.28 -14.18
C GLU A 189 -8.48 -10.46 -14.91
N ALA A 190 -8.25 -9.19 -15.19
CA ALA A 190 -9.20 -8.27 -15.83
C ALA A 190 -8.61 -7.60 -17.08
N PRO A 191 -8.22 -8.35 -18.13
CA PRO A 191 -7.83 -7.75 -19.40
C PRO A 191 -9.01 -7.00 -20.07
N THR A 192 -10.25 -7.39 -19.77
CA THR A 192 -11.47 -6.71 -20.22
C THR A 192 -12.48 -6.59 -19.08
N VAL A 193 -13.52 -5.79 -19.30
CA VAL A 193 -14.65 -5.67 -18.36
C VAL A 193 -15.34 -7.03 -18.17
N GLU A 194 -15.57 -7.77 -19.26
CA GLU A 194 -16.22 -9.07 -19.24
C GLU A 194 -15.42 -10.08 -18.42
N ALA A 195 -14.09 -10.09 -18.57
CA ALA A 195 -13.20 -10.93 -17.79
C ALA A 195 -13.26 -10.57 -16.30
N ALA A 196 -13.24 -9.28 -15.96
CA ALA A 196 -13.34 -8.80 -14.58
C ALA A 196 -14.61 -9.30 -13.87
N PHE A 197 -15.75 -9.32 -14.58
CA PHE A 197 -17.03 -9.81 -14.05
C PHE A 197 -17.24 -11.33 -14.23
N GLY A 198 -16.26 -12.06 -14.79
CA GLY A 198 -16.40 -13.49 -15.08
C GLY A 198 -17.57 -13.81 -16.03
N ASN A 199 -17.77 -12.96 -17.04
CA ASN A 199 -18.91 -12.97 -17.98
C ASN A 199 -20.29 -12.70 -17.33
N GLY A 200 -20.30 -12.24 -16.08
CA GLY A 200 -21.50 -11.76 -15.39
C GLY A 200 -21.80 -10.29 -15.67
N LYS A 201 -22.91 -9.81 -15.11
CA LYS A 201 -23.23 -8.37 -15.05
C LYS A 201 -22.86 -7.81 -13.67
N PRO A 202 -22.50 -6.52 -13.58
CA PRO A 202 -22.33 -5.86 -12.28
C PRO A 202 -23.63 -5.94 -11.48
N LEU A 203 -23.51 -6.15 -10.18
CA LEU A 203 -24.62 -6.11 -9.22
C LEU A 203 -25.02 -4.67 -8.89
N ASP A 204 -24.09 -3.73 -9.05
CA ASP A 204 -24.26 -2.33 -8.69
C ASP A 204 -23.35 -1.43 -9.52
N THR A 205 -23.57 -0.12 -9.46
CA THR A 205 -22.70 0.88 -10.10
C THR A 205 -22.43 2.04 -9.14
N ILE A 206 -21.14 2.32 -8.90
CA ILE A 206 -20.69 3.51 -8.17
C ILE A 206 -20.30 4.55 -9.21
N VAL A 207 -20.91 5.73 -9.13
CA VAL A 207 -20.61 6.85 -10.04
C VAL A 207 -19.69 7.85 -9.33
N VAL A 208 -18.57 8.20 -9.95
CA VAL A 208 -17.57 9.11 -9.37
C VAL A 208 -17.33 10.31 -10.29
N GLY A 209 -17.45 11.52 -9.76
CA GLY A 209 -17.07 12.78 -10.40
C GLY A 209 -16.16 13.62 -9.52
N LYS A 210 -15.83 14.84 -9.97
CA LYS A 210 -14.95 15.76 -9.21
C LYS A 210 -15.50 16.11 -7.83
N LYS A 211 -16.83 16.14 -7.70
CA LYS A 211 -17.49 16.38 -6.41
C LYS A 211 -17.10 15.30 -5.39
N GLU A 212 -17.26 14.03 -5.74
CA GLU A 212 -16.99 12.92 -4.85
C GLU A 212 -15.50 12.86 -4.44
N ILE A 213 -14.59 13.22 -5.35
CA ILE A 213 -13.15 13.35 -5.04
C ILE A 213 -12.90 14.49 -4.05
N ARG A 214 -13.44 15.69 -4.31
CA ARG A 214 -13.31 16.85 -3.40
C ARG A 214 -13.89 16.57 -2.02
N ASP A 215 -15.09 16.02 -1.94
CA ASP A 215 -15.73 15.69 -0.66
C ASP A 215 -14.87 14.69 0.13
N THR A 216 -14.16 13.79 -0.56
CA THR A 216 -13.23 12.87 0.09
C THR A 216 -12.03 13.59 0.69
N TYR A 217 -11.48 14.61 0.02
CA TYR A 217 -10.44 15.47 0.61
C TYR A 217 -10.92 16.13 1.91
N GLU A 218 -12.18 16.60 1.95
CA GLU A 218 -12.78 17.18 3.15
C GLU A 218 -12.93 16.15 4.28
N ILE A 219 -13.33 14.91 3.96
CA ILE A 219 -13.49 13.83 4.95
C ILE A 219 -12.14 13.44 5.59
N VAL A 220 -11.08 13.37 4.79
CA VAL A 220 -9.76 12.92 5.28
C VAL A 220 -8.90 14.06 5.84
N THR A 221 -9.39 15.30 5.78
CA THR A 221 -8.71 16.48 6.33
C THR A 221 -9.40 16.89 7.63
N SER A 222 -8.73 16.67 8.76
CA SER A 222 -9.20 17.11 10.09
C SER A 222 -8.63 18.47 10.53
N ALA A 223 -7.75 19.07 9.72
CA ALA A 223 -7.09 20.33 10.05
C ALA A 223 -8.09 21.49 10.11
N THR A 224 -8.03 22.28 11.18
CA THR A 224 -8.83 23.48 11.39
C THR A 224 -8.03 24.78 11.25
N ASP A 225 -6.72 24.65 11.11
CA ASP A 225 -5.76 25.73 10.96
C ASP A 225 -4.72 25.36 9.89
N GLU A 226 -4.03 26.39 9.37
CA GLU A 226 -3.03 26.23 8.32
C GLU A 226 -1.60 26.06 8.87
N SER A 227 -1.43 25.98 10.19
CA SER A 227 -0.11 25.81 10.78
C SER A 227 0.36 24.35 10.61
N ILE A 228 1.65 24.19 10.30
CA ILE A 228 2.24 22.89 10.04
C ILE A 228 3.45 22.73 10.94
N ASP A 229 3.39 21.72 11.82
CA ASP A 229 4.53 21.32 12.65
C ASP A 229 5.30 20.14 12.02
N TRP A 230 4.59 19.26 11.32
CA TRP A 230 5.16 18.04 10.73
C TRP A 230 4.62 17.77 9.34
N VAL A 231 5.51 17.33 8.45
CA VAL A 231 5.18 16.76 7.15
C VAL A 231 5.76 15.36 7.11
N LEU A 232 4.90 14.35 6.99
CA LEU A 232 5.30 12.95 6.95
C LEU A 232 4.94 12.33 5.60
N PHE A 233 5.94 11.85 4.89
CA PHE A 233 5.78 10.95 3.75
C PHE A 233 6.21 9.55 4.17
N GLY A 234 5.43 8.51 3.88
CA GLY A 234 5.87 7.12 4.09
C GLY A 234 4.86 6.16 4.72
N CYS A 235 3.56 6.46 4.73
CA CYS A 235 2.52 5.45 4.91
C CYS A 235 1.55 5.51 3.71
N PRO A 236 1.74 4.67 2.66
CA PRO A 236 2.74 3.60 2.54
C PRO A 236 4.17 4.12 2.34
N HIS A 237 5.18 3.27 2.60
CA HIS A 237 6.60 3.62 2.44
C HIS A 237 6.88 4.26 1.08
N VAL A 238 7.62 5.37 1.08
CA VAL A 238 7.85 6.09 -0.18
C VAL A 238 8.72 5.28 -1.14
N THR A 239 8.38 5.34 -2.42
CA THR A 239 9.18 4.72 -3.48
C THR A 239 10.40 5.56 -3.81
N LEU A 240 11.35 4.99 -4.54
CA LEU A 240 12.48 5.74 -5.08
C LEU A 240 12.03 6.92 -5.98
N GLN A 241 10.94 6.73 -6.73
CA GLN A 241 10.33 7.79 -7.54
C GLN A 241 9.81 8.91 -6.63
N HIS A 242 9.08 8.58 -5.57
CA HIS A 242 8.55 9.60 -4.67
C HIS A 242 9.67 10.33 -3.90
N ILE A 243 10.76 9.65 -3.52
CA ILE A 243 11.96 10.31 -2.96
C ILE A 243 12.54 11.31 -3.96
N LYS A 244 12.58 10.95 -5.26
CA LYS A 244 13.03 11.87 -6.32
C LYS A 244 12.11 13.09 -6.41
N ASP A 245 10.79 12.88 -6.39
CA ASP A 245 9.80 13.96 -6.49
C ASP A 245 9.92 14.93 -5.31
N VAL A 246 10.04 14.41 -4.08
CA VAL A 246 10.27 15.23 -2.87
C VAL A 246 11.59 15.99 -2.97
N ALA A 247 12.68 15.35 -3.38
CA ALA A 247 13.98 16.00 -3.54
C ALA A 247 13.93 17.15 -4.56
N LEU A 248 13.22 16.96 -5.68
CA LEU A 248 13.03 18.00 -6.70
C LEU A 248 12.19 19.17 -6.17
N LEU A 249 11.13 18.90 -5.40
CA LEU A 249 10.30 19.95 -4.80
C LEU A 249 11.07 20.83 -3.82
N LEU A 250 12.10 20.27 -3.17
CA LEU A 250 12.95 20.92 -2.18
C LEU A 250 14.23 21.52 -2.78
N ASP A 251 14.49 21.32 -4.08
CA ASP A 251 15.72 21.82 -4.70
C ASP A 251 15.80 23.35 -4.60
N GLY A 252 16.94 23.84 -4.11
CA GLY A 252 17.17 25.26 -3.81
C GLY A 252 16.33 25.84 -2.66
N LYS A 253 15.54 25.04 -1.94
CA LYS A 253 14.67 25.49 -0.84
C LYS A 253 15.18 25.00 0.52
N LYS A 254 14.67 25.60 1.58
CA LYS A 254 14.88 25.17 2.97
C LYS A 254 13.54 24.87 3.62
N ILE A 255 13.51 23.83 4.44
CA ILE A 255 12.37 23.58 5.33
C ILE A 255 12.32 24.69 6.37
N HIS A 256 11.12 25.18 6.66
CA HIS A 256 10.89 26.17 7.70
C HIS A 256 11.38 25.66 9.06
N GLU A 257 11.96 26.52 9.90
CA GLU A 257 12.62 26.12 11.16
C GLU A 257 11.70 25.39 12.16
N ASN A 258 10.41 25.72 12.12
CA ASN A 258 9.38 25.09 12.96
C ASN A 258 8.75 23.84 12.34
N VAL A 259 9.12 23.45 11.12
CA VAL A 259 8.53 22.30 10.41
C VAL A 259 9.50 21.13 10.41
N LYS A 260 9.03 19.96 10.83
CA LYS A 260 9.76 18.69 10.72
C LYS A 260 9.28 17.91 9.50
N LEU A 261 10.15 17.78 8.50
CA LEU A 261 9.91 16.91 7.35
C LEU A 261 10.50 15.51 7.59
N ILE A 262 9.67 14.48 7.43
CA ILE A 262 10.07 13.07 7.51
C ILE A 262 9.72 12.36 6.21
N VAL A 263 10.68 11.62 5.69
CA VAL A 263 10.50 10.74 4.53
C VAL A 263 10.88 9.33 4.96
N ALA A 264 9.87 8.48 5.15
CA ALA A 264 10.02 7.09 5.59
C ALA A 264 9.92 6.12 4.41
N THR A 265 10.92 5.23 4.31
CA THR A 265 11.05 4.23 3.24
C THR A 265 11.75 2.98 3.79
N SER A 266 11.83 1.92 2.99
CA SER A 266 12.58 0.72 3.35
C SER A 266 14.09 0.91 3.21
N ASP A 267 14.86 0.16 3.99
CA ASP A 267 16.32 0.25 4.00
C ASP A 267 16.96 0.10 2.61
N PRO A 268 16.55 -0.88 1.76
CA PRO A 268 17.13 -1.02 0.43
C PRO A 268 16.86 0.20 -0.48
N ILE A 269 15.67 0.81 -0.37
CA ILE A 269 15.32 2.01 -1.14
C ILE A 269 16.11 3.22 -0.63
N ARG A 270 16.27 3.37 0.69
CA ARG A 270 17.10 4.40 1.31
C ARG A 270 18.54 4.33 0.83
N VAL A 271 19.15 3.14 0.88
CA VAL A 271 20.53 2.91 0.42
C VAL A 271 20.68 3.26 -1.06
N LEU A 272 19.71 2.86 -1.89
CA LEU A 272 19.73 3.18 -3.32
C LEU A 272 19.59 4.69 -3.56
N ALA A 273 18.68 5.37 -2.87
CA ALA A 273 18.51 6.82 -2.97
C ALA A 273 19.79 7.59 -2.59
N GLN A 274 20.47 7.17 -1.50
CA GLN A 274 21.74 7.75 -1.07
C GLN A 274 22.84 7.60 -2.13
N ARG A 275 22.93 6.42 -2.77
CA ARG A 275 23.88 6.19 -3.88
C ARG A 275 23.60 7.06 -5.10
N MET A 276 22.34 7.46 -5.30
CA MET A 276 21.94 8.40 -6.36
C MET A 276 22.17 9.87 -5.98
N GLY A 277 22.77 10.16 -4.83
CA GLY A 277 23.03 11.53 -4.37
C GLY A 277 21.82 12.22 -3.75
N ARG A 278 20.74 11.48 -3.44
CA ARG A 278 19.56 12.02 -2.74
C ARG A 278 19.75 11.82 -1.24
N ARG A 279 19.73 12.91 -0.47
CA ARG A 279 19.89 12.91 0.99
C ARG A 279 18.58 13.30 1.67
#